data_AF-A0A410MHZ9-F1
#
_entry.id   AF-A0A410MHZ9-F1
#
_cell.length_a   1.000
_cell.length_b   1.000
_cell.length_c   1.000
_cell.angle_alpha   90.00
_cell.angle_beta   90.00
_cell.angle_gamma   90.00
#
_symmetry.space_group_name_H-M   'P 1'
#
loop_
_entity.id
_entity.type
_entity.pdbx_description
1 polymer ?
#
loop_
_entity_poly.entity_id
_entity_poly.type
_entity_poly.pdbx_seq_one_letter_code
_entity_poly.pdbx_strand_id
1 'polypeptide(L)'
;MNKEPKVNYHITDFKDFNRVCLENKGLAFPELEKVMEDYILSQPRETMEFKECWIEDEQVEEGEIRKVQVNFFDHNMGSYIRLWGSKNNDNDQVLNMKVDAIDLETKEIVYERQLT
;
A
#
# COMPACT_ATOMS: atom_id res chain seq x y z
N MET A 1 -9.58 -25.78 8.17
CA MET A 1 -10.58 -25.12 7.29
C MET A 1 -9.81 -24.04 6.56
N ASN A 2 -9.35 -24.30 5.33
CA ASN A 2 -8.57 -23.32 4.58
C ASN A 2 -9.53 -22.22 4.13
N LYS A 3 -9.53 -21.08 4.82
CA LYS A 3 -10.21 -19.89 4.34
C LYS A 3 -9.33 -19.36 3.20
N GLU A 4 -9.77 -19.60 1.97
CA GLU A 4 -9.13 -18.99 0.81
C GLU A 4 -9.19 -17.46 0.97
N PRO A 5 -8.07 -16.73 0.79
CA PRO A 5 -8.06 -15.28 0.86
C PRO A 5 -9.09 -14.73 -0.10
N LYS A 6 -10.00 -13.92 0.43
CA LYS A 6 -11.20 -13.50 -0.26
C LYS A 6 -10.88 -12.14 -0.87
N VAL A 7 -10.71 -12.13 -2.19
CA VAL A 7 -10.46 -10.95 -3.03
C VAL A 7 -9.05 -10.37 -2.88
N ASN A 8 -8.19 -10.75 -3.83
CA ASN A 8 -6.92 -10.07 -4.08
C ASN A 8 -7.14 -9.09 -5.24
N TYR A 9 -7.15 -7.79 -4.96
CA TYR A 9 -7.05 -6.79 -6.03
C TYR A 9 -5.57 -6.52 -6.28
N HIS A 10 -5.11 -6.88 -7.48
CA HIS A 10 -3.81 -6.44 -8.00
C HIS A 10 -4.04 -5.46 -9.13
N ILE A 11 -3.59 -4.22 -8.94
CA ILE A 11 -3.79 -3.12 -9.88
C ILE A 11 -2.42 -2.61 -10.30
N THR A 12 -2.14 -2.64 -11.60
CA THR A 12 -0.86 -2.18 -12.17
C THR A 12 -1.00 -0.92 -13.03
N ASP A 13 -2.24 -0.53 -13.38
CA ASP A 13 -2.53 0.71 -14.10
C ASP A 13 -2.89 1.84 -13.12
N PHE A 14 -2.25 2.99 -13.29
CA PHE A 14 -2.48 4.14 -12.40
C PHE A 14 -3.90 4.71 -12.50
N LYS A 15 -4.55 4.69 -13.68
CA LYS A 15 -5.91 5.23 -13.81
C LYS A 15 -6.91 4.33 -13.09
N ASP A 16 -6.73 3.02 -13.19
CA ASP A 16 -7.52 2.07 -12.41
C ASP A 16 -7.27 2.21 -10.92
N PHE A 17 -6.01 2.38 -10.50
CA PHE A 17 -5.68 2.66 -9.11
C PHE A 17 -6.35 3.95 -8.62
N ASN A 18 -6.22 5.05 -9.35
CA ASN A 18 -6.82 6.32 -8.99
C ASN A 18 -8.35 6.21 -8.87
N ARG A 19 -9.00 5.58 -9.85
CA ARG A 19 -10.46 5.41 -9.87
C ARG A 19 -10.95 4.47 -8.76
N VAL A 20 -10.36 3.29 -8.63
CA VAL A 20 -10.84 2.25 -7.71
C VAL A 20 -10.43 2.59 -6.27
N CYS A 21 -9.15 2.86 -6.06
CA CYS A 21 -8.56 2.97 -4.73
C CYS A 21 -8.78 4.35 -4.11
N LEU A 22 -8.60 5.43 -4.88
CA LEU A 22 -8.61 6.80 -4.34
C LEU A 22 -10.00 7.46 -4.46
N GLU A 23 -10.56 7.51 -5.66
CA GLU A 23 -11.84 8.18 -5.93
C GLU A 23 -13.02 7.41 -5.31
N ASN A 24 -13.05 6.09 -5.48
CA ASN A 24 -14.13 5.23 -4.96
C ASN A 24 -13.83 4.65 -3.56
N LYS A 25 -12.76 5.12 -2.89
CA LYS A 25 -12.36 4.66 -1.54
C LYS A 25 -12.20 3.14 -1.44
N GLY A 26 -11.72 2.52 -2.52
CA GLY A 26 -11.53 1.07 -2.61
C GLY A 26 -10.40 0.52 -1.74
N LEU A 27 -9.47 1.36 -1.26
CA LEU A 27 -8.51 0.92 -0.23
C LEU A 27 -9.21 0.62 1.08
N ALA A 28 -10.32 1.30 1.37
CA ALA A 28 -11.02 1.24 2.65
C ALA A 28 -10.06 1.37 3.85
N PHE A 29 -8.97 2.14 3.70
CA PHE A 29 -7.89 2.27 4.69
C PHE A 29 -7.48 3.75 4.80
N PRO A 30 -8.25 4.58 5.53
CA PRO A 30 -8.09 6.04 5.54
C PRO A 30 -6.72 6.51 6.04
N GLU A 31 -6.12 5.83 7.01
CA GLU A 31 -4.80 6.19 7.55
C GLU A 31 -3.70 6.03 6.49
N LEU A 32 -3.76 4.94 5.71
CA LEU A 32 -2.82 4.68 4.63
C LEU A 32 -3.05 5.63 3.46
N GLU A 33 -4.31 5.89 3.10
CA GLU A 33 -4.68 6.90 2.09
C GLU A 33 -4.08 8.26 2.43
N LYS A 34 -4.21 8.69 3.68
CA LYS A 34 -3.68 9.98 4.13
C LYS A 34 -2.16 10.06 4.00
N VAL A 35 -1.43 9.03 4.44
CA VAL A 35 0.04 9.02 4.30
C VAL A 35 0.44 9.07 2.84
N MET A 36 -0.26 8.31 1.98
CA MET A 36 0.01 8.29 0.56
C MET A 36 -0.26 9.65 -0.10
N GLU A 37 -1.35 10.32 0.26
CA GLU A 37 -1.68 11.68 -0.21
C GLU A 37 -0.64 12.72 0.26
N ASP A 38 -0.28 12.68 1.55
CA ASP A 38 0.64 13.64 2.17
C ASP A 38 2.06 13.54 1.60
N TYR A 39 2.58 12.30 1.42
CA TYR A 39 4.01 12.08 1.15
C TYR A 39 4.35 11.64 -0.27
N ILE A 40 3.45 10.90 -0.94
CA ILE A 40 3.80 10.20 -2.18
C ILE A 40 3.09 10.82 -3.38
N LEU A 41 1.76 10.99 -3.32
CA LEU A 41 0.98 11.56 -4.42
C LEU A 41 1.15 13.08 -4.56
N SER A 42 1.69 13.74 -3.54
CA SER A 42 2.09 15.15 -3.61
C SER A 42 3.34 15.38 -4.46
N GLN A 43 4.11 14.32 -4.76
CA GLN A 43 5.32 14.41 -5.58
C GLN A 43 4.97 14.42 -7.09
N PRO A 44 5.74 15.13 -7.94
CA PRO A 44 5.57 15.07 -9.39
C PRO A 44 5.75 13.63 -9.90
N ARG A 45 5.00 13.25 -10.94
CA ARG A 45 5.04 11.89 -11.51
C ARG A 45 6.39 11.56 -12.16
N GLU A 46 7.12 12.57 -12.60
CA GLU A 46 8.49 12.46 -13.09
C GLU A 46 9.45 12.00 -11.99
N THR A 47 9.04 12.13 -10.72
CA THR A 47 9.80 11.76 -9.52
C THR A 47 9.30 10.45 -8.95
N MET A 48 7.98 10.32 -8.76
CA MET A 48 7.33 9.16 -8.15
C MET A 48 6.34 8.53 -9.13
N GLU A 49 6.69 7.34 -9.62
CA GLU A 49 5.87 6.59 -10.56
C GLU A 49 5.15 5.45 -9.85
N PHE A 50 3.83 5.44 -9.87
CA PHE A 50 3.04 4.28 -9.42
C PHE A 50 3.41 3.03 -10.21
N LYS A 51 3.62 1.90 -9.52
CA LYS A 51 3.91 0.60 -10.15
C LYS A 51 2.78 -0.38 -9.95
N GLU A 52 2.32 -0.53 -8.72
CA GLU A 52 1.24 -1.46 -8.41
C GLU A 52 0.61 -1.22 -7.04
N CYS A 53 -0.60 -1.72 -6.88
CA CYS A 53 -1.33 -1.80 -5.62
C CYS A 53 -1.85 -3.22 -5.43
N TRP A 54 -1.67 -3.74 -4.22
CA TRP A 54 -2.19 -5.01 -3.73
C TRP A 54 -3.14 -4.73 -2.58
N ILE A 55 -4.33 -5.32 -2.62
CA ILE A 55 -5.31 -5.32 -1.54
C ILE A 55 -5.72 -6.77 -1.31
N GLU A 56 -5.60 -7.24 -0.09
CA GLU A 56 -5.94 -8.60 0.31
C GLU A 56 -6.76 -8.57 1.60
N ASP A 57 -7.90 -9.27 1.62
CA ASP A 57 -8.66 -9.50 2.84
C ASP A 57 -8.44 -10.94 3.34
N GLU A 58 -7.95 -11.06 4.57
CA GLU A 58 -7.63 -12.34 5.23
C GLU A 58 -8.50 -12.51 6.47
N GLN A 59 -9.21 -13.64 6.56
CA GLN A 59 -10.03 -13.95 7.72
C GLN A 59 -9.23 -14.69 8.79
N VAL A 60 -9.00 -14.05 9.94
CA VAL A 60 -8.31 -14.60 11.12
C VAL A 60 -9.29 -14.92 12.25
N GLU A 61 -8.79 -15.29 13.45
CA GLU A 61 -9.64 -15.57 14.62
C GLU A 61 -10.28 -14.29 15.18
N GLU A 62 -9.54 -13.18 15.13
CA GLU A 62 -9.92 -11.88 15.69
C GLU A 62 -10.75 -10.98 14.74
N GLY A 63 -11.08 -11.48 13.54
CA GLY A 63 -11.87 -10.74 12.56
C GLY A 63 -11.36 -10.91 11.12
N GLU A 64 -11.75 -10.00 10.23
CA GLU A 64 -11.17 -9.86 8.89
C GLU A 64 -10.07 -8.80 8.91
N ILE A 65 -8.88 -9.14 8.42
CA ILE A 65 -7.75 -8.21 8.28
C ILE A 65 -7.65 -7.80 6.82
N ARG A 66 -7.73 -6.51 6.55
CA ARG A 66 -7.36 -5.94 5.26
C ARG A 66 -5.88 -5.59 5.27
N LYS A 67 -5.15 -6.07 4.27
CA LYS A 67 -3.77 -5.71 3.96
C LYS A 67 -3.75 -4.89 2.67
N VAL A 68 -2.99 -3.81 2.68
CA VAL A 68 -2.79 -2.97 1.50
C VAL A 68 -1.31 -2.73 1.34
N GLN A 69 -0.82 -2.87 0.12
CA GLN A 69 0.52 -2.47 -0.27
C GLN A 69 0.44 -1.68 -1.58
N VAL A 70 1.16 -0.56 -1.63
CA VAL A 70 1.28 0.28 -2.82
C VAL A 70 2.76 0.51 -3.09
N ASN A 71 3.20 0.17 -4.30
CA ASN A 71 4.58 0.28 -4.74
C ASN A 71 4.72 1.43 -5.73
N PHE A 72 5.73 2.25 -5.51
CA PHE A 72 6.13 3.36 -6.36
C PHE A 72 7.61 3.22 -6.72
N PHE A 73 7.99 3.71 -7.89
CA PHE A 73 9.37 3.87 -8.28
C PHE A 73 9.79 5.33 -8.09
N ASP A 74 10.84 5.55 -7.32
CA ASP A 74 11.48 6.86 -7.17
C ASP A 74 12.60 6.98 -8.20
N HIS A 75 12.38 7.84 -9.21
CA HIS A 75 13.33 8.08 -10.30
C HIS A 75 14.60 8.81 -9.83
N ASN A 76 14.55 9.56 -8.74
CA ASN A 76 15.72 10.26 -8.20
C ASN A 76 16.64 9.32 -7.44
N MET A 77 16.05 8.41 -6.66
CA MET A 77 16.80 7.48 -5.82
C MET A 77 17.11 6.15 -6.51
N GLY A 78 16.43 5.83 -7.62
CA GLY A 78 16.56 4.53 -8.27
C GLY A 78 16.04 3.39 -7.39
N SER A 79 15.04 3.65 -6.55
CA SER A 79 14.54 2.72 -5.54
C SER A 79 13.03 2.49 -5.67
N TYR A 80 12.56 1.34 -5.18
CA TYR A 80 11.14 1.10 -4.98
C TYR A 80 10.72 1.57 -3.59
N ILE A 81 9.80 2.51 -3.54
CA ILE A 81 9.12 2.91 -2.31
C ILE A 81 7.89 2.03 -2.15
N ARG A 82 7.80 1.32 -1.03
CA ARG A 82 6.64 0.51 -0.67
C ARG A 82 5.96 1.14 0.53
N LEU A 83 4.71 1.52 0.36
CA LEU A 83 3.83 1.90 1.45
C LEU A 83 2.89 0.73 1.71
N TRP A 84 2.89 0.18 2.90
CA TRP A 84 1.99 -0.92 3.23
C TRP A 84 1.51 -0.89 4.66
N GLY A 85 0.37 -1.53 4.88
CA GLY A 85 -0.20 -1.67 6.20
C GLY A 85 -1.25 -2.75 6.25
N SER A 86 -1.68 -3.05 7.46
CA SER A 86 -2.81 -3.90 7.75
C SER A 86 -3.70 -3.27 8.80
N LYS A 87 -5.01 -3.49 8.67
CA LYS A 87 -6.00 -3.11 9.67
C LYS A 87 -7.04 -4.20 9.84
N ASN A 88 -7.68 -4.23 11.00
CA ASN A 88 -8.86 -5.06 11.21
C ASN A 88 -10.08 -4.32 10.62
N ASN A 89 -10.82 -4.97 9.72
CA ASN A 89 -11.99 -4.42 9.04
C ASN A 89 -13.21 -4.30 9.95
N ASP A 90 -13.29 -5.07 11.03
CA ASP A 90 -14.45 -5.10 11.93
C ASP A 90 -14.42 -3.96 12.96
N ASN A 91 -13.22 -3.51 13.37
CA ASN A 91 -13.05 -2.49 14.40
C ASN A 91 -12.18 -1.29 13.97
N ASP A 92 -11.77 -1.23 12.71
CA ASP A 92 -10.91 -0.20 12.12
C ASP A 92 -9.54 -0.01 12.82
N GLN A 93 -9.12 -0.97 13.65
CA GLN A 93 -7.82 -0.91 14.31
C GLN A 93 -6.69 -1.14 13.31
N VAL A 94 -5.81 -0.13 13.17
CA VAL A 94 -4.55 -0.29 12.45
C VAL A 94 -3.63 -1.23 13.22
N LEU A 95 -3.21 -2.31 12.56
CA LEU A 95 -2.35 -3.34 13.14
C LEU A 95 -0.88 -3.10 12.81
N ASN A 96 -0.60 -2.67 11.57
CA ASN A 96 0.72 -2.32 11.12
C ASN A 96 0.63 -1.29 10.00
N MET A 97 1.58 -0.37 9.92
CA MET A 97 1.73 0.54 8.80
C MET A 97 3.18 1.00 8.72
N LYS A 98 3.80 0.84 7.55
CA LYS A 98 5.17 1.30 7.33
C LYS A 98 5.41 1.71 5.90
N VAL A 99 6.47 2.49 5.72
CA VAL A 99 7.04 2.82 4.42
C VAL A 99 8.49 2.36 4.40
N ASP A 100 8.91 1.73 3.31
CA ASP A 100 10.29 1.35 3.10
C ASP A 100 10.74 1.62 1.66
N ALA A 101 12.05 1.77 1.47
CA ALA A 101 12.68 1.97 0.17
C ALA A 101 13.65 0.82 -0.09
N ILE A 102 13.50 0.16 -1.24
CA ILE A 102 14.39 -0.90 -1.70
C ILE A 102 15.24 -0.40 -2.86
N ASP A 103 16.55 -0.47 -2.73
CA ASP A 103 17.46 -0.22 -3.83
C ASP A 103 17.31 -1.28 -4.93
N LEU A 104 17.15 -0.85 -6.19
CA LEU A 104 16.90 -1.77 -7.29
C LEU A 104 18.10 -2.65 -7.65
N GLU A 105 19.32 -2.17 -7.44
CA GLU A 105 20.54 -2.88 -7.81
C GLU A 105 20.89 -3.91 -6.74
N THR A 106 20.90 -3.50 -5.47
CA THR A 106 21.33 -4.35 -4.35
C THR A 106 20.20 -5.20 -3.78
N LYS A 107 18.94 -4.82 -4.01
CA LYS A 107 17.73 -5.42 -3.38
C LYS A 107 17.68 -5.25 -1.86
N GLU A 108 18.47 -4.35 -1.31
CA GLU A 108 18.51 -4.06 0.12
C GLU A 108 17.50 -2.97 0.49
N ILE A 109 16.96 -3.05 1.70
CA ILE A 109 16.15 -1.97 2.28
C ILE A 109 17.12 -0.87 2.73
N VAL A 110 17.10 0.25 2.02
CA VAL A 110 17.96 1.42 2.31
C VAL A 110 17.29 2.42 3.24
N TYR A 111 15.97 2.31 3.40
CA TYR A 111 15.19 3.12 4.32
C TYR A 111 13.97 2.33 4.80
N GLU A 112 13.65 2.43 6.08
CA GLU A 112 12.42 1.90 6.65
C GLU A 112 11.93 2.86 7.74
N ARG A 113 10.62 3.10 7.77
CA ARG A 113 9.97 3.87 8.81
C ARG A 113 8.62 3.26 9.16
N GLN A 114 8.48 2.93 10.44
CA GLN A 114 7.21 2.59 11.05
C GLN A 114 6.33 3.85 11.20
N LEU A 115 5.04 3.73 10.86
CA LEU A 115 4.08 4.83 10.86
C LEU A 115 3.02 4.71 11.97
N THR A 116 2.93 3.54 12.62
CA THR A 116 2.08 3.25 13.80
C THR A 116 2.81 2.40 14.81
#